data_AF-A0A093Y0I6-F1
#
_entry.id   AF-A0A093Y0I6-F1
#
_cell.length_a   1.000
_cell.length_b   1.000
_cell.length_c   1.000
_cell.angle_alpha   90.00
_cell.angle_beta   90.00
_cell.angle_gamma   90.00
#
_symmetry.space_group_name_H-M   'P 1'
#
loop_
_entity.id
_entity.type
_entity.pdbx_description
1 polymer ?
#
loop_
_entity_poly.entity_id
_entity_poly.type
_entity_poly.pdbx_seq_one_letter_code
_entity_poly.pdbx_strand_id
1 'polypeptide(L)'
;TLTTTPALYKKGKNTAPRDSQKTGTKEAPQEWDPEDFSALRAGIAKANDKLAADLAKLRTGGRFNPELLENVRVHLDKESKTTHRIAELAQVIPKGGRSVMLLVGEKDHIKPISAECAAAGADEGE
;
A
#
# COMPACT_ATOMS: atom_id res chain seq x y z
N THR A 1 8.46 -32.95 36.10
CA THR A 1 8.98 -31.63 36.48
C THR A 1 10.37 -31.47 35.86
N LEU A 2 10.50 -30.64 34.83
CA LEU A 2 11.79 -30.39 34.17
C LEU A 2 12.14 -28.92 34.37
N THR A 3 13.08 -28.67 35.27
CA THR A 3 13.61 -27.34 35.60
C THR A 3 14.84 -27.10 34.72
N THR A 4 14.76 -26.14 33.80
CA THR A 4 15.90 -25.71 32.98
C THR A 4 16.38 -24.36 33.47
N THR A 5 17.52 -24.35 34.14
CA THR A 5 18.27 -23.13 34.52
C THR A 5 19.27 -22.80 33.41
N PRO A 6 19.33 -21.55 32.89
CA PRO A 6 20.36 -21.18 31.93
C PRO A 6 21.70 -20.93 32.62
N ALA A 7 22.76 -21.56 32.11
CA ALA A 7 24.14 -21.34 32.55
C ALA A 7 24.73 -20.08 31.90
N LEU A 8 25.31 -19.19 32.71
CA LEU A 8 26.01 -17.97 32.26
C LEU A 8 27.41 -18.30 31.73
N TYR A 9 27.65 -18.01 30.45
CA TYR A 9 28.96 -18.14 29.79
C TYR A 9 29.89 -16.97 30.15
N LYS A 10 31.14 -17.29 30.50
CA LYS A 10 32.19 -16.34 30.88
C LYS A 10 32.70 -15.52 29.68
N LYS A 11 32.95 -14.25 29.97
CA LYS A 11 33.32 -13.14 29.08
C LYS A 11 34.70 -13.30 28.43
N GLY A 12 34.75 -13.40 27.09
CA GLY A 12 35.94 -13.16 26.28
C GLY A 12 36.14 -11.65 26.04
N LYS A 13 37.37 -11.17 26.23
CA LYS A 13 37.76 -9.77 25.98
C LYS A 13 37.91 -9.53 24.48
N ASN A 14 37.23 -8.52 23.94
CA ASN A 14 37.78 -7.65 22.89
C ASN A 14 36.98 -6.32 22.81
N THR A 15 37.74 -5.25 22.63
CA THR A 15 37.41 -3.84 22.78
C THR A 15 37.01 -3.16 21.47
N ALA A 16 35.96 -2.32 21.50
CA ALA A 16 35.78 -1.16 20.61
C ALA A 16 34.80 -0.15 21.28
N PRO A 17 34.92 1.16 21.00
CA PRO A 17 34.55 2.23 21.92
C PRO A 17 33.05 2.51 21.89
N ARG A 18 32.43 2.64 23.07
CA ARG A 18 31.08 3.20 23.19
C ARG A 18 31.20 4.71 23.24
N ASP A 19 30.87 5.35 22.12
CA ASP A 19 30.61 6.77 22.08
C ASP A 19 29.32 7.06 22.87
N SER A 20 29.37 8.16 23.60
CA SER A 20 28.41 8.56 24.61
C SER A 20 27.05 8.96 24.04
N GLN A 21 25.97 8.37 24.56
CA GLN A 21 24.71 9.11 24.72
C GLN A 21 24.25 8.99 26.18
N LYS A 22 24.53 10.09 26.90
CA LYS A 22 23.99 10.41 28.21
C LYS A 22 22.59 10.97 27.99
N THR A 23 21.59 10.34 28.63
CA THR A 23 20.39 10.88 29.32
C THR A 23 19.16 9.99 29.10
N GLY A 24 18.52 9.64 30.21
CA GLY A 24 17.35 8.78 30.27
C GLY A 24 17.11 8.43 31.74
N THR A 25 16.52 9.39 32.44
CA THR A 25 16.14 9.39 33.85
C THR A 25 15.58 8.02 34.27
N LYS A 26 16.03 7.49 35.40
CA LYS A 26 15.37 6.35 36.06
C LYS A 26 13.94 6.77 36.40
N GLU A 27 12.98 6.42 35.55
CA GLU A 27 11.58 6.45 35.94
C GLU A 27 11.38 5.44 37.07
N ALA A 28 10.69 5.88 38.12
CA ALA A 28 10.33 5.05 39.26
C ALA A 28 9.61 3.78 38.77
N PRO A 29 9.63 2.66 39.51
CA PRO A 29 8.86 1.49 39.14
C PRO A 29 7.40 1.92 39.08
N GLN A 30 6.85 2.02 37.87
CA GLN A 30 5.42 2.17 37.68
C GLN A 30 4.80 0.98 38.40
N GLU A 31 3.96 1.28 39.39
CA GLU A 31 3.23 0.29 40.17
C GLU A 31 2.51 -0.62 39.16
N TRP A 32 3.02 -1.84 39.01
CA TRP A 32 2.54 -2.78 38.00
C TRP A 32 1.16 -3.23 38.45
N ASP A 33 0.13 -2.53 37.99
CA ASP A 33 -1.25 -2.91 38.21
C ASP A 33 -1.53 -4.15 37.34
N PRO A 34 -1.75 -5.33 37.95
CA PRO A 34 -2.02 -6.55 37.21
C PRO A 34 -3.36 -6.50 36.45
N GLU A 35 -4.22 -5.52 36.72
CA GLU A 35 -5.48 -5.28 36.00
C GLU A 35 -5.38 -4.16 34.96
N ASP A 36 -4.18 -3.58 34.74
CA ASP A 36 -3.98 -2.59 33.70
C ASP A 36 -3.88 -3.22 32.31
N PHE A 37 -5.06 -3.35 31.68
CA PHE A 37 -5.19 -3.77 30.29
C PHE A 37 -5.15 -2.60 29.30
N SER A 38 -4.69 -1.41 29.68
CA SER A 38 -4.62 -0.23 28.80
C SER A 38 -3.85 -0.52 27.51
N ALA A 39 -2.70 -1.19 27.61
CA ALA A 39 -1.89 -1.60 26.45
C ALA A 39 -2.63 -2.58 25.53
N LEU A 40 -3.38 -3.54 26.11
CA LEU A 40 -4.19 -4.49 25.34
C LEU A 40 -5.34 -3.76 24.61
N ARG A 41 -6.05 -2.87 25.30
CA ARG A 41 -7.13 -2.06 24.71
C ARG A 41 -6.60 -1.15 23.59
N ALA A 42 -5.44 -0.52 23.79
CA ALA A 42 -4.77 0.27 22.77
C ALA A 42 -4.35 -0.58 21.56
N GLY A 43 -3.86 -1.81 21.80
CA GLY A 43 -3.55 -2.78 20.76
C GLY A 43 -4.77 -3.18 19.94
N ILE A 44 -5.90 -3.47 20.60
CA ILE A 44 -7.17 -3.78 19.94
C ILE A 44 -7.68 -2.60 19.12
N ALA A 45 -7.64 -1.39 19.67
CA ALA A 45 -8.03 -0.17 18.95
C ALA A 45 -7.18 0.01 17.68
N LYS A 46 -5.85 -0.12 17.80
CA LYS A 46 -4.92 -0.04 16.67
C LYS A 46 -5.19 -1.11 15.62
N ALA A 47 -5.51 -2.34 16.04
CA ALA A 47 -5.85 -3.43 15.13
C ALA A 47 -7.17 -3.15 14.39
N ASN A 48 -8.18 -2.65 15.10
CA ASN A 48 -9.46 -2.24 14.50
C ASN A 48 -9.27 -1.09 13.51
N ASP A 49 -8.46 -0.09 13.83
CA ASP A 49 -8.18 1.02 12.91
C ASP A 49 -7.45 0.54 11.66
N LYS A 50 -6.46 -0.35 11.82
CA LYS A 50 -5.77 -0.96 10.68
C LYS A 50 -6.74 -1.76 9.81
N LEU A 51 -7.57 -2.61 10.42
CA LEU A 51 -8.55 -3.41 9.70
C LEU A 51 -9.62 -2.54 9.04
N ALA A 52 -10.06 -1.46 9.67
CA ALA A 52 -10.99 -0.50 9.08
C ALA A 52 -10.36 0.24 7.89
N ALA A 53 -9.07 0.61 7.99
CA ALA A 53 -8.33 1.21 6.88
C ALA A 53 -8.13 0.23 5.73
N ASP A 54 -7.80 -1.03 6.02
CA ASP A 54 -7.60 -2.07 5.01
C ASP A 54 -8.94 -2.48 4.37
N LEU A 55 -10.00 -2.59 5.17
CA LEU A 55 -11.36 -2.74 4.67
C LEU A 55 -11.84 -1.50 3.94
N ALA A 56 -11.42 -0.29 4.26
CA ALA A 56 -11.80 0.89 3.47
C ALA A 56 -11.19 0.79 2.07
N LYS A 57 -9.91 0.41 1.96
CA LYS A 57 -9.23 0.14 0.67
C LYS A 57 -9.92 -0.99 -0.11
N LEU A 58 -10.35 -2.06 0.58
CA LEU A 58 -10.98 -3.24 -0.02
C LEU A 58 -12.50 -3.08 -0.26
N ARG A 59 -13.21 -2.28 0.53
CA ARG A 59 -14.67 -2.02 0.44
C ARG A 59 -14.97 -0.89 -0.55
N THR A 60 -14.00 -0.03 -0.82
CA THR A 60 -13.90 0.60 -2.15
C THR A 60 -13.51 -0.38 -3.24
N GLY A 61 -13.58 -1.70 -3.04
CA GLY A 61 -13.83 -2.74 -4.05
C GLY A 61 -13.19 -2.59 -5.42
N GLY A 62 -11.92 -2.19 -5.51
CA GLY A 62 -11.33 -1.89 -6.82
C GLY A 62 -12.14 -0.82 -7.56
N ARG A 63 -12.50 0.28 -6.87
CA ARG A 63 -13.06 1.51 -7.42
C ARG A 63 -12.01 2.00 -8.39
N PHE A 64 -12.21 1.55 -9.62
CA PHE A 64 -11.44 1.90 -10.77
C PHE A 64 -11.16 3.40 -10.71
N ASN A 65 -9.88 3.76 -10.61
CA ASN A 65 -9.49 5.15 -10.52
C ASN A 65 -9.47 5.71 -11.96
N PRO A 66 -10.44 6.55 -12.36
CA PRO A 66 -10.51 7.05 -13.73
C PRO A 66 -9.25 7.85 -14.12
N GLU A 67 -8.62 8.52 -13.15
CA GLU A 67 -7.34 9.22 -13.32
C GLU A 67 -6.23 8.29 -13.84
N LEU A 68 -6.19 7.02 -13.39
CA LEU A 68 -5.19 6.07 -13.88
C LEU A 68 -5.42 5.75 -15.34
N LEU A 69 -6.67 5.53 -15.75
CA LEU A 69 -7.03 5.26 -17.14
C LEU A 69 -6.77 6.49 -18.03
N GLU A 70 -7.09 7.68 -17.55
CA GLU A 70 -6.88 8.95 -18.24
C GLU A 70 -5.41 9.22 -18.56
N ASN A 71 -4.51 8.78 -17.67
CA ASN A 71 -3.06 8.92 -17.83
C ASN A 71 -2.42 7.81 -18.69
N VAL A 72 -3.16 6.76 -19.08
CA VAL A 72 -2.65 5.72 -20.00
C VAL A 72 -2.31 6.37 -21.34
N ARG A 73 -1.13 6.00 -21.87
CA ARG A 73 -0.62 6.49 -23.16
C ARG A 73 -0.89 5.47 -24.25
N VAL A 74 -1.58 5.88 -25.29
CA VAL A 74 -1.98 5.06 -26.43
C VAL A 74 -1.17 5.46 -27.66
N HIS A 75 -0.72 4.45 -28.40
CA HIS A 75 -0.12 4.62 -29.72
C HIS A 75 -1.23 4.56 -30.77
N LEU A 76 -1.50 5.67 -31.45
CA LEU A 76 -2.57 5.74 -32.46
C LEU A 76 -2.19 5.00 -33.74
N ASP A 77 -0.91 5.05 -34.11
CA ASP A 77 -0.35 4.34 -35.23
C ASP A 77 0.90 3.57 -34.78
N LYS A 78 1.02 2.31 -35.21
CA LYS A 78 2.06 1.37 -34.79
C LYS A 78 3.46 1.78 -35.27
N GLU A 79 3.52 2.55 -36.35
CA GLU A 79 4.78 3.08 -36.91
C GLU A 79 5.14 4.45 -36.33
N SER A 80 4.16 5.14 -35.74
CA SER A 80 4.38 6.44 -35.11
C SER A 80 4.96 6.29 -33.70
N LYS A 81 5.96 7.11 -33.36
CA LYS A 81 6.48 7.24 -31.99
C LYS A 81 5.65 8.19 -31.12
N THR A 82 4.55 8.70 -31.67
CA THR A 82 3.68 9.66 -30.99
C THR A 82 2.71 8.91 -30.08
N THR A 83 2.73 9.27 -28.80
CA THR A 83 1.81 8.73 -27.81
C THR A 83 0.88 9.83 -27.34
N HIS A 84 -0.41 9.50 -27.24
CA HIS A 84 -1.45 10.39 -26.76
C HIS A 84 -2.08 9.82 -25.50
N ARG A 85 -2.46 10.70 -24.57
CA ARG A 85 -3.16 10.25 -23.36
C ARG A 85 -4.60 9.92 -23.69
N ILE A 86 -5.18 8.92 -23.00
CA ILE A 86 -6.61 8.62 -23.16
C ILE A 86 -7.46 9.86 -22.85
N ALA A 87 -7.06 10.68 -21.87
CA ALA A 87 -7.74 11.93 -21.55
C ALA A 87 -7.87 12.93 -22.73
N GLU A 88 -6.97 12.89 -23.70
CA GLU A 88 -6.99 13.77 -24.88
C GLU A 88 -7.90 13.23 -25.99
N LEU A 89 -8.07 11.90 -26.05
CA LEU A 89 -8.76 11.19 -27.13
C LEU A 89 -10.18 10.77 -26.76
N ALA A 90 -10.45 10.62 -25.47
CA ALA A 90 -11.69 10.09 -24.96
C ALA A 90 -12.08 10.68 -23.60
N GLN A 91 -13.39 10.78 -23.38
CA GLN A 91 -13.96 11.10 -22.08
C GLN A 91 -14.18 9.83 -21.26
N VAL A 92 -13.66 9.80 -20.04
CA VAL A 92 -13.82 8.69 -19.10
C VAL A 92 -15.01 8.97 -18.17
N ILE A 93 -16.00 8.08 -18.18
CA ILE A 93 -17.21 8.21 -17.35
C ILE A 93 -17.32 6.98 -16.43
N PRO A 94 -17.09 7.12 -15.12
CA PRO A 94 -17.29 6.03 -14.18
C PRO A 94 -18.79 5.74 -14.05
N LYS A 95 -19.24 4.55 -14.46
CA LYS A 95 -20.64 4.11 -14.37
C LYS A 95 -20.99 3.49 -13.01
N GLY A 96 -20.01 3.43 -12.10
CA GLY A 96 -20.14 2.81 -10.78
C GLY A 96 -19.70 1.34 -10.77
N GLY A 97 -19.32 0.85 -9.60
CA GLY A 97 -18.79 -0.50 -9.44
C GLY A 97 -17.44 -0.70 -10.14
N ARG A 98 -17.37 -1.70 -11.03
CA ARG A 98 -16.16 -2.10 -11.78
C ARG A 98 -16.23 -1.73 -13.27
N SER A 99 -17.22 -0.93 -13.67
CA SER A 99 -17.47 -0.59 -15.08
C SER A 99 -17.20 0.88 -15.35
N VAL A 100 -16.49 1.13 -16.45
CA VAL A 100 -16.19 2.48 -16.96
C VAL A 100 -16.64 2.57 -18.41
N MET A 101 -17.20 3.71 -18.76
CA MET A 101 -17.58 4.03 -20.13
C MET A 101 -16.57 5.01 -20.71
N LEU A 102 -16.00 4.67 -21.86
CA LEU A 102 -15.11 5.52 -22.64
C LEU A 102 -15.88 6.11 -23.82
N LEU A 103 -15.87 7.43 -23.95
CA LEU A 103 -16.47 8.14 -25.07
C LEU A 103 -15.36 8.66 -25.99
N VAL A 104 -15.12 7.98 -27.10
CA VAL A 104 -14.01 8.27 -28.02
C VAL A 104 -14.46 9.23 -29.11
N GLY A 105 -13.69 10.29 -29.38
CA GLY A 105 -14.04 11.32 -30.36
C GLY A 105 -14.02 10.82 -31.82
N GLU A 106 -13.12 9.89 -32.15
CA GLU A 106 -12.95 9.38 -33.52
C GLU A 106 -13.05 7.86 -33.58
N LYS A 107 -13.64 7.35 -34.66
CA LYS A 107 -13.88 5.91 -34.85
C LYS A 107 -12.58 5.12 -35.01
N ASP A 108 -11.57 5.72 -35.63
CA ASP A 108 -10.30 5.04 -35.91
C ASP A 108 -9.47 4.83 -34.64
N HIS A 109 -9.69 5.65 -33.60
CA HIS A 109 -9.02 5.53 -32.29
C HIS A 109 -9.57 4.41 -31.39
N ILE A 110 -10.75 3.86 -31.69
CA ILE A 110 -11.40 2.86 -30.83
C ILE A 110 -10.52 1.61 -30.70
N LYS A 111 -9.97 1.11 -31.81
CA LYS A 111 -9.14 -0.10 -31.82
C LYS A 111 -7.86 0.08 -30.99
N PRO A 112 -7.00 1.08 -31.24
CA PRO A 112 -5.77 1.27 -30.47
C PRO A 112 -6.05 1.52 -28.98
N ILE A 113 -7.07 2.32 -28.63
CA ILE A 113 -7.44 2.57 -27.22
C ILE A 113 -7.88 1.28 -26.52
N SER A 114 -8.71 0.47 -27.17
CA SER A 114 -9.18 -0.80 -26.58
C SER A 114 -8.06 -1.82 -26.36
N ALA A 115 -7.08 -1.87 -27.28
CA ALA A 115 -5.92 -2.72 -27.17
C ALA A 115 -4.99 -2.29 -26.02
N GLU A 116 -4.73 -0.99 -25.90
CA GLU A 116 -3.91 -0.45 -24.82
C GLU A 116 -4.57 -0.62 -23.45
N CYS A 117 -5.89 -0.41 -23.35
CA CYS A 117 -6.64 -0.67 -22.11
C CYS A 117 -6.56 -2.13 -21.68
N ALA A 118 -6.61 -3.07 -22.63
CA ALA A 118 -6.46 -4.50 -22.36
C ALA A 118 -5.04 -4.84 -21.92
N ALA A 119 -4.02 -4.22 -22.51
CA ALA A 119 -2.62 -4.40 -22.14
C ALA A 119 -2.30 -3.85 -20.74
N ALA A 120 -2.75 -2.63 -20.43
CA ALA A 120 -2.55 -2.00 -19.13
C ALA A 120 -3.19 -2.80 -17.97
N GLY A 121 -4.31 -3.48 -18.22
CA GLY A 121 -4.95 -4.35 -17.23
C GLY A 121 -4.25 -5.69 -16.98
N ALA A 122 -3.28 -6.07 -17.82
CA ALA A 122 -2.55 -7.34 -17.70
C ALA A 122 -1.26 -7.23 -16.86
N ASP A 123 -0.78 -6.01 -16.59
CA ASP A 123 0.53 -5.75 -15.96
C ASP A 123 0.47 -5.70 -14.41
N GLU A 124 -0.72 -5.62 -13.79
CA GLU A 124 -0.86 -5.60 -12.31
C GLU A 124 -0.92 -7.01 -11.66
N GLY A 125 -0.29 -8.01 -12.30
CA GLY A 125 -0.39 -9.43 -11.95
C GLY A 125 0.88 -10.09 -11.40
N GLU A 126 1.84 -9.33 -10.86
CA GLU A 126 3.06 -9.86 -10.21
C GLU A 126 3.19 -9.47 -8.74
#